data_AF-A0AAV9M5B1-F1
#
_entry.id   AF-A0AAV9M5B1-F1
#
_cell.length_a   1.000
_cell.length_b   1.000
_cell.length_c   1.000
_cell.angle_alpha   90.00
_cell.angle_beta   90.00
_cell.angle_gamma   90.00
#
_symmetry.space_group_name_H-M   'P 1'
#
loop_
_entity.id
_entity.type
_entity.pdbx_description
1 polymer ?
#
loop_
_entity_poly.entity_id
_entity_poly.type
_entity_poly.pdbx_seq_one_letter_code
_entity_poly.pdbx_strand_id
1 'polypeptide(L)'
;MEGDVIDLLLRLKKEKSTPIDLTLENIKAIIMNMLVGGTDTSAAAVVWAMTALIAKPNAMKKVQAEIQEMVGKMSIKEYEIKPKTIIHVNVWAIARNPEIWENPEEFIPKRFLNSDTDFKGQNFELIPFGAGRRGFPAMALGVATVELVLSNLLYAFDWELPCRMKKEDIDTDVLPGLTMHKKEPLCLVPKNYH
;
A
#
# COMPACT_ATOMS: atom_id res chain seq x y z
N MET A 1 23.89 17.50 -3.45
CA MET A 1 22.80 16.83 -2.73
C MET A 1 22.87 17.35 -1.31
N GLU A 2 22.17 18.45 -1.06
CA GLU A 2 21.83 18.91 0.29
C GLU A 2 20.30 19.05 0.26
N GLY A 3 19.61 18.41 1.19
CA GLY A 3 18.16 18.49 1.33
C GLY A 3 17.38 17.25 0.89
N ASP A 4 18.03 16.08 0.82
CA ASP A 4 17.28 14.83 0.64
C ASP A 4 16.67 14.34 1.98
N VAL A 5 15.87 13.26 1.91
CA VAL A 5 15.19 12.74 3.11
C VAL A 5 16.17 12.24 4.17
N ILE A 6 17.37 11.80 3.78
CA ILE A 6 18.41 11.32 4.69
C ILE A 6 18.98 12.52 5.45
N ASP A 7 19.28 13.61 4.74
CA ASP A 7 19.74 14.87 5.35
C ASP A 7 18.72 15.39 6.37
N LEU A 8 17.43 15.35 6.01
CA LEU A 8 16.34 15.78 6.90
C LEU A 8 16.24 14.90 8.15
N LEU A 9 16.32 13.57 8.01
CA LEU A 9 16.27 12.63 9.14
C LEU A 9 17.49 12.76 10.06
N LEU A 10 18.69 12.96 9.49
CA LEU A 10 19.92 13.21 10.24
C LEU A 10 19.84 14.55 11.00
N ARG A 11 19.26 15.58 10.39
CA ARG A 11 19.02 16.87 11.02
C ARG A 11 18.04 16.76 12.19
N LEU A 12 16.90 16.10 11.98
CA LEU A 12 15.91 15.84 13.04
C LEU A 12 16.51 15.09 14.24
N LYS A 13 17.40 14.13 13.97
CA LYS A 13 18.18 13.44 15.01
C LYS A 13 19.09 14.40 15.79
N LYS A 14 19.82 15.27 15.08
CA LYS A 14 20.76 16.22 15.70
C LYS A 14 20.03 17.25 16.58
N GLU A 15 18.88 17.71 16.12
CA GLU A 15 18.08 18.76 16.78
C GLU A 15 17.17 18.20 17.91
N LYS A 16 17.08 16.87 18.08
CA LYS A 16 16.18 16.19 19.03
C LYS A 16 14.72 16.69 18.93
N SER A 17 14.28 17.01 17.73
CA SER A 17 12.99 17.68 17.49
C SER A 17 11.80 16.72 17.42
N THR A 18 11.99 15.44 17.74
CA THR A 18 10.95 14.42 17.74
C THR A 18 10.64 13.96 19.17
N PRO A 19 9.38 13.58 19.50
CA PRO A 19 9.01 13.05 20.81
C PRO A 19 9.73 11.74 21.19
N ILE A 20 10.41 11.12 20.22
CA ILE A 20 11.13 9.86 20.33
C ILE A 20 12.60 10.16 19.98
N ASP A 21 13.55 9.62 20.73
CA ASP A 21 14.98 9.78 20.41
C ASP A 21 15.32 9.00 19.13
N LEU A 22 15.51 9.71 18.03
CA LEU A 22 15.73 9.13 16.71
C LEU A 22 17.14 8.53 16.65
N THR A 23 17.28 7.21 16.64
CA THR A 23 18.58 6.54 16.51
C THR A 23 18.99 6.37 15.04
N LEU A 24 20.26 6.09 14.77
CA LEU A 24 20.72 5.78 13.41
C LEU A 24 20.02 4.53 12.85
N GLU A 25 19.71 3.55 13.72
CA GLU A 25 18.92 2.37 13.35
C GLU A 25 17.48 2.73 12.98
N ASN A 26 16.87 3.73 13.64
CA ASN A 26 15.54 4.21 13.24
C ASN A 26 15.59 4.88 11.87
N ILE A 27 16.60 5.72 11.60
CA ILE A 27 16.76 6.37 10.29
C ILE A 27 16.94 5.32 9.19
N LYS A 28 17.82 4.33 9.42
CA LYS A 28 18.02 3.20 8.52
C LYS A 28 16.73 2.42 8.30
N ALA A 29 15.98 2.12 9.35
CA ALA A 29 14.69 1.42 9.25
C ALA A 29 13.63 2.24 8.52
N ILE A 30 13.58 3.56 8.69
CA ILE A 30 12.65 4.44 7.97
C ILE A 30 13.00 4.44 6.48
N ILE A 31 14.27 4.61 6.11
CA ILE A 31 14.72 4.57 4.72
C ILE A 31 14.44 3.19 4.10
N MET A 32 14.75 2.11 4.83
CA MET A 32 14.44 0.75 4.40
C MET A 32 12.94 0.53 4.29
N ASN A 33 12.11 1.04 5.20
CA ASN A 33 10.65 0.93 5.09
C ASN A 33 10.08 1.76 3.94
N MET A 34 10.72 2.86 3.54
CA MET A 34 10.35 3.61 2.33
C MET A 34 10.75 2.85 1.06
N LEU A 35 11.94 2.25 1.03
CA LEU A 35 12.44 1.47 -0.12
C LEU A 35 11.72 0.12 -0.28
N VAL A 36 11.67 -0.65 0.82
CA VAL A 36 10.99 -1.95 0.89
C VAL A 36 9.47 -1.77 0.97
N GLY A 37 8.97 -0.64 1.45
CA GLY A 37 7.55 -0.26 1.32
C GLY A 37 7.10 -0.14 -0.12
N GLY A 38 8.07 0.06 -1.03
CA GLY A 38 7.89 -0.05 -2.47
C GLY A 38 8.09 -1.46 -3.04
N THR A 39 8.52 -2.48 -2.26
CA THR A 39 8.85 -3.81 -2.81
C THR A 39 8.47 -5.07 -1.99
N ASP A 40 8.54 -5.18 -0.64
CA ASP A 40 8.32 -6.49 0.08
C ASP A 40 8.00 -6.45 1.62
N THR A 41 7.37 -5.39 2.16
CA THR A 41 7.61 -4.88 3.53
C THR A 41 7.25 -5.66 4.82
N SER A 42 6.18 -6.45 4.93
CA SER A 42 5.68 -6.78 6.29
C SER A 42 6.42 -7.91 7.00
N ALA A 43 6.99 -8.87 6.26
CA ALA A 43 7.58 -10.06 6.83
C ALA A 43 8.96 -9.80 7.47
N ALA A 44 9.82 -9.02 6.79
CA ALA A 44 11.17 -8.74 7.27
C ALA A 44 11.18 -7.94 8.59
N ALA A 45 10.28 -6.96 8.73
CA ALA A 45 10.18 -6.15 9.94
C ALA A 45 9.76 -6.96 11.16
N VAL A 46 8.81 -7.90 10.99
CA VAL A 46 8.35 -8.79 12.06
C VAL A 46 9.46 -9.74 12.49
N VAL A 47 10.19 -10.34 11.54
CA VAL A 47 11.30 -11.25 11.85
C VAL A 47 12.39 -10.55 12.67
N TRP A 48 12.83 -9.36 12.24
CA TRP A 48 13.86 -8.60 12.96
C TRP A 48 13.40 -8.10 14.33
N ALA A 49 12.15 -7.64 14.46
CA ALA A 49 11.57 -7.25 15.73
C ALA A 49 11.52 -8.44 16.70
N MET A 50 11.12 -9.62 16.23
CA MET A 50 11.10 -10.84 17.02
C MET A 50 12.50 -11.27 17.44
N THR A 51 13.49 -11.21 16.55
CA THR A 51 14.91 -11.47 16.88
C THR A 51 15.39 -10.56 18.00
N ALA A 52 15.12 -9.26 17.93
CA ALA A 52 15.53 -8.30 18.95
C ALA A 52 14.81 -8.48 20.29
N LEU A 53 13.52 -8.82 20.27
CA LEU A 53 12.70 -9.01 21.47
C LEU A 53 13.06 -10.31 22.20
N ILE A 54 13.35 -11.39 21.48
CA ILE A 54 13.78 -12.67 22.07
C ILE A 54 15.11 -12.49 22.83
N ALA A 55 16.00 -11.64 22.32
CA ALA A 55 17.25 -11.30 22.99
C ALA A 55 17.06 -10.41 24.25
N LYS A 56 15.87 -9.82 24.47
CA LYS A 56 15.60 -8.88 25.59
C LYS A 56 14.23 -9.13 26.26
N PRO A 57 14.14 -10.11 27.18
CA PRO A 57 12.87 -10.53 27.80
C PRO A 57 12.13 -9.42 28.56
N ASN A 58 12.87 -8.51 29.21
CA ASN A 58 12.27 -7.41 29.97
C ASN A 58 11.62 -6.36 29.05
N ALA A 59 12.26 -6.08 27.90
CA ALA A 59 11.68 -5.21 26.87
C ALA A 59 10.44 -5.86 26.24
N MET A 60 10.48 -7.16 25.97
CA MET A 60 9.32 -7.90 25.47
C MET A 60 8.13 -7.83 26.43
N LYS A 61 8.33 -8.07 27.73
CA LYS A 61 7.24 -8.00 28.73
C LYS A 61 6.64 -6.60 28.85
N LYS A 62 7.47 -5.56 28.80
CA LYS A 62 7.01 -4.17 28.85
C LYS A 62 6.19 -3.80 27.61
N VAL A 63 6.69 -4.14 26.42
CA VAL A 63 5.98 -3.96 25.15
C VAL A 63 4.67 -4.73 25.14
N GLN A 64 4.65 -5.96 25.67
CA GLN A 64 3.43 -6.76 25.77
C GLN A 64 2.38 -6.12 26.70
N ALA A 65 2.80 -5.52 27.82
CA ALA A 65 1.92 -4.82 28.76
C ALA A 65 1.38 -3.51 28.17
N GLU A 66 2.24 -2.69 27.56
CA GLU A 66 1.85 -1.44 26.89
C GLU A 66 0.88 -1.70 25.73
N ILE A 67 1.09 -2.78 24.95
CA ILE A 67 0.15 -3.21 23.92
C ILE A 67 -1.19 -3.64 24.54
N GLN A 68 -1.19 -4.34 25.67
CA GLN A 68 -2.44 -4.76 26.33
C GLN A 68 -3.22 -3.57 26.92
N GLU A 69 -2.52 -2.51 27.33
CA GLU A 69 -3.14 -1.29 27.86
C GLU A 69 -3.64 -0.36 26.75
N MET A 70 -2.86 -0.17 25.68
CA MET A 70 -3.24 0.68 24.54
C MET A 70 -4.31 0.05 23.65
N VAL A 71 -4.31 -1.29 23.52
CA VAL A 71 -5.38 -2.01 22.84
C VAL A 71 -6.51 -2.20 23.84
N GLY A 72 -7.22 -1.11 24.15
CA GLY A 72 -8.51 -1.19 24.83
C GLY A 72 -9.43 -2.17 24.09
N LYS A 73 -10.41 -2.75 24.80
CA LYS A 73 -11.38 -3.68 24.22
C LYS A 73 -11.98 -3.08 22.95
N MET A 74 -11.64 -3.67 21.80
CA MET A 74 -12.19 -3.29 20.50
C MET A 74 -13.29 -4.28 20.17
N SER A 75 -14.51 -3.79 19.96
CA SER A 75 -15.60 -4.60 19.43
C SER A 75 -15.94 -4.16 18.01
N ILE A 76 -16.22 -5.12 17.14
CA ILE A 76 -16.83 -4.87 15.83
C ILE A 76 -18.20 -5.51 15.86
N LYS A 77 -19.25 -4.67 15.83
CA LYS A 77 -20.64 -5.08 16.09
C LYS A 77 -20.72 -5.85 17.43
N GLU A 78 -21.21 -7.08 17.39
CA GLU A 78 -21.39 -7.97 18.54
C GLU A 78 -20.13 -8.79 18.88
N TYR A 79 -19.06 -8.67 18.09
CA TYR A 79 -17.85 -9.45 18.28
C TYR A 79 -16.80 -8.69 19.08
N GLU A 80 -16.34 -9.29 20.18
CA GLU A 80 -15.18 -8.82 20.93
C GLU A 80 -13.88 -9.26 20.24
N ILE A 81 -13.03 -8.30 19.88
CA ILE A 81 -11.71 -8.55 19.29
C ILE A 81 -10.68 -8.51 20.40
N LYS A 82 -10.02 -9.64 20.62
CA LYS A 82 -8.96 -9.74 21.63
C LYS A 82 -7.73 -8.93 21.20
N PRO A 83 -6.97 -8.38 22.14
CA PRO A 83 -5.70 -7.73 21.82
C PRO A 83 -4.78 -8.64 21.00
N LYS A 84 -4.06 -8.04 20.04
CA LYS A 84 -3.13 -8.71 19.11
C LYS A 84 -3.78 -9.61 18.06
N THR A 85 -5.11 -9.65 17.96
CA THR A 85 -5.78 -10.27 16.81
C THR A 85 -5.41 -9.50 15.53
N ILE A 86 -4.97 -10.22 14.50
CA ILE A 86 -4.69 -9.65 13.19
C ILE A 86 -6.03 -9.41 12.50
N ILE A 87 -6.31 -8.15 12.18
CA ILE A 87 -7.48 -7.76 11.39
C ILE A 87 -7.02 -7.57 9.95
N HIS A 88 -7.58 -8.35 9.04
CA HIS A 88 -7.38 -8.18 7.61
C HIS A 88 -8.57 -7.45 7.00
N VAL A 89 -8.33 -6.27 6.44
CA VAL A 89 -9.35 -5.52 5.70
C VAL A 89 -9.32 -5.99 4.25
N ASN A 90 -10.39 -6.65 3.82
CA ASN A 90 -10.49 -7.18 2.46
C ASN A 90 -10.85 -6.08 1.45
N VAL A 91 -9.86 -5.26 1.07
CA VAL A 91 -10.02 -4.16 0.11
C VAL A 91 -10.52 -4.68 -1.24
N TRP A 92 -10.10 -5.88 -1.65
CA TRP A 92 -10.54 -6.50 -2.91
C TRP A 92 -12.05 -6.73 -2.94
N ALA A 93 -12.63 -7.28 -1.87
CA ALA A 93 -14.07 -7.50 -1.76
C ALA A 93 -14.85 -6.18 -1.68
N ILE A 94 -14.32 -5.18 -0.98
CA ILE A 94 -14.95 -3.84 -0.89
C ILE A 94 -15.05 -3.21 -2.27
N ALA A 95 -13.95 -3.23 -3.04
CA ALA A 95 -13.90 -2.66 -4.40
C ALA A 95 -14.78 -3.40 -5.42
N ARG A 96 -15.30 -4.59 -5.07
CA ARG A 96 -16.16 -5.43 -5.92
C ARG A 96 -17.55 -5.67 -5.33
N ASN A 97 -17.93 -4.93 -4.29
CA ASN A 97 -19.23 -5.14 -3.66
C ASN A 97 -20.36 -4.74 -4.64
N PRO A 98 -21.25 -5.66 -5.08
CA PRO A 98 -22.34 -5.35 -6.01
C PRO A 98 -23.43 -4.47 -5.39
N GLU A 99 -23.49 -4.34 -4.06
CA GLU A 99 -24.40 -3.41 -3.38
C GLU A 99 -23.95 -1.95 -3.53
N ILE A 100 -22.67 -1.73 -3.85
CA ILE A 100 -22.06 -0.40 -3.94
C ILE A 100 -21.74 -0.05 -5.39
N TRP A 101 -21.23 -1.02 -6.15
CA TRP A 101 -20.74 -0.83 -7.51
C TRP A 101 -21.64 -1.57 -8.50
N GLU A 102 -22.21 -0.85 -9.47
CA GLU A 102 -22.89 -1.46 -10.62
C GLU A 102 -21.87 -2.22 -11.48
N ASN A 103 -22.16 -3.47 -11.86
CA ASN A 103 -21.26 -4.33 -12.64
C ASN A 103 -19.80 -4.28 -12.12
N PRO A 104 -19.54 -4.73 -10.87
CA PRO A 104 -18.26 -4.53 -10.18
C PRO A 104 -17.08 -5.25 -10.85
N GLU A 105 -17.35 -6.31 -11.61
CA GLU A 105 -16.33 -7.07 -12.32
C GLU A 105 -15.96 -6.46 -13.68
N GLU A 106 -16.67 -5.42 -14.13
CA GLU A 106 -16.40 -4.75 -15.41
C GLU A 106 -15.55 -3.49 -15.23
N PHE A 107 -14.53 -3.35 -16.07
CA PHE A 107 -13.73 -2.13 -16.16
C PHE A 107 -14.53 -1.01 -16.84
N ILE A 108 -15.20 -0.18 -16.03
CA ILE A 108 -16.02 0.95 -16.50
C ILE A 108 -15.45 2.26 -15.96
N PRO A 109 -14.52 2.93 -16.69
CA PRO A 109 -13.92 4.19 -16.23
C PRO A 109 -14.94 5.32 -16.01
N LYS A 110 -16.01 5.32 -16.82
CA LYS A 110 -17.04 6.37 -16.77
C LYS A 110 -17.74 6.48 -15.42
N ARG A 111 -17.72 5.43 -14.58
CA ARG A 111 -18.32 5.44 -13.24
C ARG A 111 -17.70 6.48 -12.30
N PHE A 112 -16.48 6.93 -12.60
CA PHE A 112 -15.76 7.94 -11.82
C PHE A 112 -15.88 9.35 -12.44
N LEU A 113 -16.45 9.49 -13.63
CA LEU A 113 -16.64 10.80 -14.25
C LEU A 113 -17.81 11.52 -13.56
N ASN A 114 -17.55 12.72 -13.05
CA ASN A 114 -18.52 13.51 -12.27
C ASN A 114 -19.06 12.79 -11.02
N SER A 115 -18.29 11.86 -10.45
CA SER A 115 -18.58 11.26 -9.15
C SER A 115 -17.85 12.03 -8.05
N ASP A 116 -18.48 12.12 -6.88
CA ASP A 116 -17.87 12.66 -5.66
C ASP A 116 -17.00 11.63 -4.92
N THR A 117 -17.02 10.36 -5.34
CA THR A 117 -16.22 9.29 -4.74
C THR A 117 -14.73 9.50 -5.02
N ASP A 118 -13.93 9.71 -3.97
CA ASP A 118 -12.48 9.78 -4.05
C ASP A 118 -11.78 8.56 -3.44
N PHE A 119 -10.45 8.47 -3.59
CA PHE A 119 -9.62 7.42 -2.98
C PHE A 119 -8.77 7.94 -1.82
N LYS A 120 -9.06 9.14 -1.30
CA LYS A 120 -8.26 9.83 -0.28
C LYS A 120 -8.55 9.34 1.14
N GLY A 121 -9.36 8.29 1.28
CA GLY A 121 -9.65 7.61 2.55
C GLY A 121 -10.87 8.18 3.29
N GLN A 122 -11.71 8.97 2.62
CA GLN A 122 -13.01 9.42 3.14
C GLN A 122 -14.17 8.58 2.59
N ASN A 123 -14.04 8.09 1.36
CA ASN A 123 -14.95 7.15 0.72
C ASN A 123 -14.46 5.72 0.93
N PHE A 124 -15.08 4.99 1.86
CA PHE A 124 -14.64 3.64 2.22
C PHE A 124 -14.91 2.59 1.15
N GLU A 125 -15.77 2.90 0.19
CA GLU A 125 -16.02 2.11 -1.02
C GLU A 125 -14.80 2.03 -1.96
N LEU A 126 -13.87 2.99 -1.87
CA LEU A 126 -12.68 3.08 -2.72
C LEU A 126 -11.43 3.42 -1.89
N ILE A 127 -10.75 2.39 -1.37
CA ILE A 127 -9.57 2.56 -0.50
C ILE A 127 -8.33 1.81 -1.02
N PRO A 128 -7.88 2.04 -2.28
CA PRO A 128 -6.71 1.37 -2.85
C PRO A 128 -5.40 1.67 -2.09
N PHE A 129 -5.37 2.79 -1.35
CA PHE A 129 -4.25 3.20 -0.51
C PHE A 129 -4.54 3.03 0.99
N GLY A 130 -5.59 2.29 1.34
CA GLY A 130 -6.10 2.23 2.71
C GLY A 130 -6.72 3.55 3.18
N ALA A 131 -7.03 3.63 4.47
CA ALA A 131 -7.66 4.80 5.09
C ALA A 131 -7.24 4.97 6.57
N GLY A 132 -7.55 6.14 7.13
CA GLY A 132 -7.30 6.46 8.54
C GLY A 132 -5.81 6.53 8.91
N ARG A 133 -5.49 6.23 10.18
CA ARG A 133 -4.13 6.38 10.75
C ARG A 133 -3.04 5.51 10.09
N ARG A 134 -3.43 4.55 9.25
CA ARG A 134 -2.54 3.63 8.53
C ARG A 134 -2.70 3.71 7.00
N GLY A 135 -3.32 4.77 6.49
CA GLY A 135 -3.33 5.06 5.06
C GLY A 135 -1.91 5.18 4.49
N PHE A 136 -1.73 4.80 3.23
CA PHE A 136 -0.43 4.75 2.58
C PHE A 136 0.19 6.16 2.50
N PRO A 137 1.36 6.40 3.12
CA PRO A 137 1.91 7.75 3.26
C PRO A 137 2.41 8.32 1.92
N ALA A 138 2.70 7.48 0.92
CA ALA A 138 3.18 7.90 -0.39
C ALA A 138 2.09 7.90 -1.48
N MET A 139 0.81 8.05 -1.09
CA MET A 139 -0.34 8.10 -2.01
C MET A 139 -0.12 9.11 -3.16
N ALA A 140 0.27 10.35 -2.85
CA ALA A 140 0.47 11.39 -3.86
C ALA A 140 1.53 11.01 -4.90
N LEU A 141 2.63 10.39 -4.47
CA LEU A 141 3.67 9.90 -5.37
C LEU A 141 3.17 8.74 -6.23
N GLY A 142 2.42 7.81 -5.63
CA GLY A 142 1.83 6.68 -6.35
C GLY A 142 0.89 7.12 -7.46
N VAL A 143 -0.02 8.04 -7.16
CA VAL A 143 -0.96 8.64 -8.13
C VAL A 143 -0.20 9.37 -9.24
N ALA A 144 0.71 10.28 -8.89
CA ALA A 144 1.47 11.05 -9.87
C ALA A 144 2.31 10.14 -10.78
N THR A 145 2.87 9.04 -10.25
CA THR A 145 3.63 8.07 -11.03
C THR A 145 2.74 7.35 -12.03
N VAL A 146 1.57 6.87 -11.60
CA VAL A 146 0.62 6.19 -12.50
C VAL A 146 0.13 7.14 -13.58
N GLU A 147 -0.29 8.35 -13.21
CA GLU A 147 -0.77 9.37 -14.15
C GLU A 147 0.30 9.73 -15.17
N LEU A 148 1.52 10.02 -14.72
CA LEU A 148 2.62 10.44 -15.58
C LEU A 148 3.05 9.31 -16.54
N VAL A 149 3.27 8.10 -16.01
CA VAL A 149 3.72 6.96 -16.82
C VAL A 149 2.65 6.59 -17.84
N LEU A 150 1.39 6.46 -17.41
CA LEU A 150 0.29 6.11 -18.31
C LEU A 150 0.06 7.19 -19.37
N SER A 151 0.07 8.47 -18.98
CA SER A 151 -0.08 9.57 -19.94
C SER A 151 1.03 9.58 -20.97
N ASN A 152 2.29 9.38 -20.56
CA ASN A 152 3.41 9.33 -21.50
C ASN A 152 3.32 8.12 -22.45
N LEU A 153 2.93 6.94 -21.95
CA LEU A 153 2.77 5.75 -22.77
C LEU A 153 1.65 5.90 -23.80
N LEU A 154 0.51 6.49 -23.40
CA LEU A 154 -0.65 6.71 -24.28
C LEU A 154 -0.47 7.93 -25.21
N TYR A 155 0.35 8.90 -24.83
CA TYR A 155 0.68 10.05 -25.68
C TYR A 155 1.67 9.67 -26.78
N ALA A 156 2.65 8.81 -26.48
CA ALA A 156 3.72 8.49 -27.41
C ALA A 156 3.35 7.39 -28.42
N PHE A 157 2.47 6.46 -28.05
CA PHE A 157 2.20 5.27 -28.86
C PHE A 157 0.72 4.87 -28.85
N ASP A 158 0.26 4.39 -30.00
CA ASP A 158 -0.89 3.49 -30.07
C ASP A 158 -0.43 2.08 -29.73
N TRP A 159 -1.25 1.33 -28.98
CA TRP A 159 -0.89 0.00 -28.50
C TRP A 159 -1.74 -1.09 -29.15
N GLU A 160 -1.09 -2.12 -29.69
CA GLU A 160 -1.75 -3.26 -30.33
C GLU A 160 -1.31 -4.60 -29.74
N LEU A 161 -2.15 -5.62 -29.94
CA LEU A 161 -1.80 -7.00 -29.63
C LEU A 161 -0.81 -7.55 -30.67
N PRO A 162 0.15 -8.41 -30.27
CA PRO A 162 1.04 -9.10 -31.19
C PRO A 162 0.28 -9.89 -32.25
N CYS A 163 0.92 -10.09 -33.41
CA CYS A 163 0.36 -10.88 -34.50
C CYS A 163 -0.01 -12.30 -33.99
N ARG A 164 -1.28 -12.67 -34.15
CA ARG A 164 -1.94 -13.92 -33.67
C ARG A 164 -2.53 -13.90 -32.26
N MET A 165 -2.34 -12.84 -31.47
CA MET A 165 -3.01 -12.70 -30.18
C MET A 165 -4.36 -12.01 -30.34
N LYS A 166 -5.41 -12.57 -29.75
CA LYS A 166 -6.75 -12.00 -29.70
C LYS A 166 -7.05 -11.42 -28.32
N LYS A 167 -8.15 -10.68 -28.20
CA LYS A 167 -8.57 -10.07 -26.93
C LYS A 167 -8.88 -11.12 -25.87
N GLU A 168 -9.42 -12.25 -26.28
CA GLU A 168 -9.78 -13.37 -25.41
C GLU A 168 -8.55 -14.09 -24.85
N ASP A 169 -7.39 -13.91 -25.48
CA ASP A 169 -6.11 -14.48 -25.04
C ASP A 169 -5.43 -13.62 -23.95
N ILE A 170 -5.99 -12.45 -23.61
CA ILE A 170 -5.47 -11.60 -22.55
C ILE A 170 -5.81 -12.23 -21.20
N ASP A 171 -4.79 -12.75 -20.53
CA ASP A 171 -4.91 -13.25 -19.15
C ASP A 171 -5.45 -12.15 -18.22
N THR A 172 -6.45 -12.48 -17.42
CA THR A 172 -6.96 -11.61 -16.34
C THR A 172 -6.74 -12.22 -14.96
N ASP A 173 -6.09 -13.38 -14.88
CA ASP A 173 -5.77 -14.02 -13.62
C ASP A 173 -4.70 -13.24 -12.86
N VAL A 174 -4.69 -13.46 -11.54
CA VAL A 174 -3.78 -12.83 -10.60
C VAL A 174 -3.03 -13.89 -9.82
N LEU A 175 -1.76 -13.63 -9.54
CA LEU A 175 -1.00 -14.47 -8.62
C LEU A 175 -1.45 -14.21 -7.19
N PRO A 176 -1.51 -15.27 -6.35
CA PRO A 176 -1.76 -15.09 -4.92
C PRO A 176 -0.59 -14.32 -4.30
N GLY A 177 -0.91 -13.30 -3.51
CA GLY A 177 0.10 -12.46 -2.86
C GLY A 177 -0.52 -11.26 -2.15
N LEU A 178 0.34 -10.51 -1.44
CA LEU A 178 -0.07 -9.23 -0.83
C LEU A 178 -0.39 -8.17 -1.89
N THR A 179 0.29 -8.24 -3.04
CA THR A 179 0.04 -7.44 -4.23
C THR A 179 -0.46 -8.36 -5.34
N MET A 180 -1.48 -7.90 -6.07
CA MET A 180 -2.12 -8.67 -7.14
C MET A 180 -1.37 -8.51 -8.45
N HIS A 181 -0.25 -9.22 -8.60
CA HIS A 181 0.48 -9.27 -9.86
C HIS A 181 -0.29 -10.10 -10.89
N LYS A 182 -0.22 -9.72 -12.17
CA LYS A 182 -0.74 -10.56 -13.27
C LYS A 182 -0.04 -11.91 -13.25
N LYS A 183 -0.81 -12.97 -13.52
CA LYS A 183 -0.26 -14.33 -13.66
C LYS A 183 0.63 -14.42 -14.90
N GLU A 184 0.14 -13.96 -16.04
CA GLU A 184 0.94 -13.86 -17.26
C GLU A 184 1.23 -12.39 -17.59
N PRO A 185 2.46 -12.03 -18.01
CA PRO A 185 2.78 -10.66 -18.42
C PRO A 185 1.91 -10.17 -19.60
N LEU A 186 1.56 -8.88 -19.59
CA LEU A 186 0.91 -8.25 -20.74
C LEU A 186 1.94 -7.95 -21.83
N CYS A 187 1.74 -8.51 -23.03
CA CYS A 187 2.59 -8.26 -24.20
C CYS A 187 1.85 -7.37 -25.20
N LEU A 188 2.44 -6.22 -25.55
CA LEU A 188 1.89 -5.26 -26.50
C LEU A 188 2.95 -4.81 -27.51
N VAL A 189 2.51 -4.41 -28.69
CA VAL A 189 3.34 -3.81 -29.74
C VAL A 189 3.02 -2.32 -29.84
N PRO A 190 4.01 -1.42 -29.68
CA PRO A 190 3.80 0.00 -29.88
C PRO A 190 3.77 0.35 -31.38
N LYS A 191 2.85 1.23 -31.76
CA LYS A 191 2.81 1.93 -33.05
C LYS A 191 2.96 3.43 -32.82
N ASN A 192 3.66 4.11 -33.72
CA ASN A 192 3.80 5.55 -33.64
C ASN A 192 2.43 6.20 -33.70
N TYR A 193 2.16 7.07 -32.74
CA TYR A 193 0.99 7.94 -32.74
C TYR A 193 1.12 8.90 -33.95
N HIS A 194 0.15 8.89 -34.88
CA HIS A 194 0.16 9.73 -36.08
C HIS A 194 -0.36 11.15 -35.80
#